data_AF-A0A1G5CEW5-F1
#
_entry.id   AF-A0A1G5CEW5-F1
#
_cell.length_a   1.000
_cell.length_b   1.000
_cell.length_c   1.000
_cell.angle_alpha   90.00
_cell.angle_beta   90.00
_cell.angle_gamma   90.00
#
_symmetry.space_group_name_H-M   'P 1'
#
loop_
_entity.id
_entity.type
_entity.pdbx_description
1 polymer ?
#
loop_
_entity_poly.entity_id
_entity_poly.type
_entity_poly.pdbx_seq_one_letter_code
_entity_poly.pdbx_strand_id
1 'polypeptide(L)'
;MSSSISQTTDVEVIKNIAPEDGNRIPKIIHYCWFGGKPLPEDLKKCLDTWERLHGYTIMRWDESNCSFDENEFVRNTFRDRQLGFIGDYYRLKAVYEYGGIYLDTDVKVYKSFDKLLKHKAFLNFIFDCSIGTAIIGSEKGNPFIRGIMDMYDRSVILPVDSKRQDKVFEWKDDILYVHGYATSNYYYTYYILKHYPALMLNNKFQDMGDFVIYPKELFEIGTLSGRHYAIHLNAGEWRTKEDDSDSLKNRIKNSLKGNEFIYDKVQVLVRKRRYKRLNKGIPFYAYSHAQKEGRQLPEL
;
A
#
# COMPACT_ATOMS: atom_id res chain seq x y z
N MET A 1 19.36 -6.64 -21.96
CA MET A 1 18.74 -5.38 -22.37
C MET A 1 18.97 -4.39 -21.23
N SER A 2 19.57 -3.23 -21.50
CA SER A 2 19.83 -2.20 -20.49
C SER A 2 18.50 -1.80 -19.84
N SER A 3 18.40 -1.89 -18.51
CA SER A 3 17.25 -1.37 -17.76
C SER A 3 16.97 0.07 -18.21
N SER A 4 15.77 0.34 -18.72
CA SER A 4 15.34 1.68 -19.14
C SER A 4 14.97 2.58 -17.95
N ILE A 5 15.11 2.08 -16.73
CA ILE A 5 14.68 2.78 -15.52
C ILE A 5 15.90 3.28 -14.76
N SER A 6 15.95 4.60 -14.58
CA SER A 6 16.96 5.26 -13.78
C SER A 6 16.56 5.19 -12.31
N GLN A 7 17.47 4.71 -11.45
CA GLN A 7 17.27 4.69 -10.01
C GLN A 7 18.19 5.71 -9.34
N THR A 8 17.68 6.46 -8.38
CA THR A 8 18.40 7.50 -7.64
C THR A 8 18.01 7.52 -6.16
N THR A 9 18.87 8.08 -5.33
CA THR A 9 18.59 8.53 -3.95
C THR A 9 18.69 10.05 -3.83
N ASP A 10 19.03 10.75 -4.91
CA ASP A 10 19.16 12.20 -4.95
C ASP A 10 17.80 12.85 -5.27
N VAL A 11 17.27 13.59 -4.29
CA VAL A 11 16.00 14.30 -4.40
C VAL A 11 16.02 15.37 -5.50
N GLU A 12 17.18 15.96 -5.81
CA GLU A 12 17.27 17.01 -6.83
C GLU A 12 17.02 16.45 -8.25
N VAL A 13 17.22 15.15 -8.46
CA VAL A 13 16.89 14.47 -9.73
C VAL A 13 15.37 14.46 -9.96
N ILE A 14 14.58 14.19 -8.92
CA ILE A 14 13.13 14.05 -9.05
C ILE A 14 12.35 15.35 -8.88
N LYS A 15 12.95 16.34 -8.20
CA LYS A 15 12.31 17.63 -7.87
C LYS A 15 11.81 18.41 -9.09
N ASN A 16 12.44 18.21 -10.24
CA ASN A 16 12.12 18.89 -11.49
C ASN A 16 11.28 18.03 -12.45
N ILE A 17 10.92 16.80 -12.08
CA ILE A 17 10.08 15.94 -12.92
C ILE A 17 8.63 16.39 -12.80
N ALA A 18 8.12 17.04 -13.85
CA ALA A 18 6.72 17.44 -13.96
C ALA A 18 5.87 16.33 -14.63
N PRO A 19 4.55 16.32 -14.41
CA PRO A 19 3.64 15.50 -15.21
C PRO A 19 3.72 15.86 -16.69
N GLU A 20 3.67 14.85 -17.55
CA GLU A 20 3.52 15.03 -19.00
C GLU A 20 2.14 15.66 -19.33
N ASP A 21 2.02 16.30 -20.49
CA ASP A 21 0.78 16.96 -20.92
C ASP A 21 -0.44 16.02 -20.82
N GLY A 22 -1.50 16.52 -20.18
CA GLY A 22 -2.74 15.76 -19.94
C GLY A 22 -2.70 14.82 -18.72
N ASN A 23 -1.56 14.69 -18.05
CA ASN A 23 -1.42 13.96 -16.79
C ASN A 23 -1.33 14.90 -15.59
N ARG A 24 -1.63 14.35 -14.41
CA ARG A 24 -1.51 15.03 -13.11
C ARG A 24 -0.40 14.45 -12.24
N ILE A 25 -0.11 13.17 -12.42
CA ILE A 25 0.90 12.43 -11.65
C ILE A 25 2.20 12.36 -12.47
N PRO A 26 3.34 12.83 -11.94
CA PRO A 26 4.63 12.70 -12.62
C PRO A 26 5.11 11.24 -12.64
N LYS A 27 5.95 10.88 -13.62
CA LYS A 27 6.51 9.53 -13.76
C LYS A 27 7.68 9.29 -12.79
N ILE A 28 7.35 9.24 -11.50
CA ILE A 28 8.28 8.95 -10.41
C ILE A 28 7.74 7.73 -9.66
N ILE A 29 8.60 6.74 -9.40
CA ILE A 29 8.29 5.61 -8.53
C ILE A 29 9.04 5.78 -7.22
N HIS A 30 8.33 5.82 -6.10
CA HIS A 30 8.93 5.91 -4.77
C HIS A 30 8.88 4.57 -4.07
N TYR A 31 9.93 4.20 -3.34
CA TYR A 31 9.88 3.11 -2.39
C TYR A 31 10.80 3.38 -1.19
N CYS A 32 10.48 2.81 -0.04
CA CYS A 32 11.29 2.93 1.17
C CYS A 32 12.14 1.67 1.39
N TRP A 33 13.38 1.87 1.83
CA TRP A 33 14.24 0.77 2.27
C TRP A 33 15.21 1.23 3.37
N PHE A 34 14.76 1.11 4.61
CA PHE A 34 15.52 1.50 5.80
C PHE A 34 16.21 0.32 6.48
N GLY A 35 17.27 0.61 7.23
CA GLY A 35 18.02 -0.32 8.07
C GLY A 35 19.36 -0.79 7.48
N GLY A 36 19.80 -0.22 6.35
CA GLY A 36 21.10 -0.46 5.73
C GLY A 36 21.39 -1.89 5.23
N LYS A 37 20.44 -2.82 5.36
CA LYS A 37 20.59 -4.21 4.90
C LYS A 37 20.46 -4.27 3.37
N PRO A 38 21.09 -5.23 2.68
CA PRO A 38 20.81 -5.45 1.27
C PRO A 38 19.35 -5.89 1.07
N LEU A 39 18.72 -5.49 -0.05
CA LEU A 39 17.41 -6.01 -0.43
C LEU A 39 17.49 -7.54 -0.60
N PRO A 40 16.60 -8.32 0.04
CA PRO A 40 16.43 -9.74 -0.21
C PRO A 40 16.16 -10.04 -1.68
N GLU A 41 16.63 -11.19 -2.16
CA GLU A 41 16.53 -11.57 -3.57
C GLU A 41 15.09 -11.65 -4.07
N ASP A 42 14.15 -12.10 -3.24
CA ASP A 42 12.73 -12.16 -3.64
C ASP A 42 12.09 -10.77 -3.77
N LEU A 43 12.58 -9.76 -3.05
CA LEU A 43 12.15 -8.37 -3.23
C LEU A 43 12.78 -7.76 -4.48
N LYS A 44 14.05 -8.07 -4.77
CA LYS A 44 14.67 -7.67 -6.05
C LYS A 44 13.88 -8.20 -7.24
N LYS A 45 13.45 -9.46 -7.22
CA LYS A 45 12.56 -10.03 -8.25
C LYS A 45 11.24 -9.26 -8.39
N CYS A 46 10.75 -8.61 -7.34
CA CYS A 46 9.59 -7.73 -7.43
C CYS A 46 9.96 -6.41 -8.10
N LEU A 47 11.05 -5.77 -7.68
CA LEU A 47 11.57 -4.55 -8.30
C LEU A 47 11.94 -4.75 -9.78
N ASP A 48 12.46 -5.91 -10.17
CA ASP A 48 12.78 -6.23 -11.57
C ASP A 48 11.54 -6.12 -12.46
N THR A 49 10.34 -6.48 -11.94
CA THR A 49 9.09 -6.33 -12.70
C THR A 49 8.71 -4.88 -12.97
N TRP A 50 9.30 -3.93 -12.24
CA TRP A 50 9.03 -2.51 -12.41
C TRP A 50 9.63 -1.99 -13.72
N GLU A 51 10.52 -2.74 -14.41
CA GLU A 51 11.03 -2.42 -15.75
C GLU A 51 9.92 -2.12 -16.78
N ARG A 52 8.70 -2.62 -16.52
CA ARG A 52 7.47 -2.37 -17.30
C ARG A 52 6.94 -0.93 -17.18
N LEU A 53 7.46 -0.15 -16.24
CA LEU A 53 7.16 1.26 -16.01
C LEU A 53 8.18 2.10 -16.80
N HIS A 54 8.04 2.06 -18.12
CA HIS A 54 8.97 2.75 -19.03
C HIS A 54 8.89 4.28 -18.88
N GLY A 55 10.07 4.92 -18.82
CA GLY A 55 10.18 6.38 -18.67
C GLY A 55 9.96 6.89 -17.25
N TYR A 56 9.87 6.00 -16.25
CA TYR A 56 9.81 6.40 -14.85
C TYR A 56 11.22 6.53 -14.26
N THR A 57 11.36 7.44 -13.30
CA THR A 57 12.54 7.50 -12.42
C THR A 57 12.19 6.85 -11.08
N ILE A 58 12.99 5.88 -10.63
CA ILE A 58 12.84 5.26 -9.31
C ILE A 58 13.61 6.08 -8.28
N MET A 59 12.92 6.55 -7.26
CA MET A 59 13.47 7.17 -6.06
C MET A 59 13.43 6.19 -4.89
N ARG A 60 14.61 5.85 -4.36
CA ARG A 60 14.72 5.10 -3.11
C ARG A 60 14.82 6.07 -1.93
N TRP A 61 13.94 5.90 -0.96
CA TRP A 61 13.98 6.59 0.34
C TRP A 61 14.70 5.73 1.38
N ASP A 62 15.79 6.25 1.93
CA ASP A 62 16.64 5.58 2.93
C ASP A 62 17.31 6.60 3.85
N GLU A 63 18.24 6.17 4.70
CA GLU A 63 18.95 7.04 5.65
C GLU A 63 19.76 8.18 5.00
N SER A 64 20.06 8.11 3.70
CA SER A 64 20.82 9.15 3.00
C SER A 64 19.97 10.37 2.62
N ASN A 65 18.64 10.23 2.58
CA ASN A 65 17.72 11.28 2.14
C ASN A 65 16.47 11.45 3.02
N CYS A 66 16.35 10.68 4.10
CA CYS A 66 15.33 10.80 5.13
C CYS A 66 15.93 11.20 6.48
N SER A 67 15.18 12.00 7.25
CA SER A 67 15.45 12.27 8.66
C SER A 67 14.62 11.37 9.57
N PHE A 68 15.24 10.83 10.64
CA PHE A 68 14.52 10.15 11.72
C PHE A 68 14.07 11.10 12.84
N ASP A 69 14.28 12.40 12.67
CA ASP A 69 13.79 13.48 13.53
C ASP A 69 12.72 14.33 12.82
N GLU A 70 11.94 13.69 11.94
CA GLU A 70 10.97 14.36 11.08
C GLU A 70 9.74 14.88 11.84
N ASN A 71 9.11 14.00 12.63
CA ASN A 71 7.98 14.32 13.50
C ASN A 71 7.92 13.32 14.67
N GLU A 72 6.94 13.49 15.56
CA GLU A 72 6.83 12.66 16.76
C GLU A 72 6.55 11.19 16.44
N PHE A 73 5.77 10.90 15.39
CA PHE A 73 5.50 9.54 14.94
C PHE A 73 6.79 8.83 14.47
N VAL A 74 7.59 9.50 13.63
CA VAL A 74 8.88 9.00 13.12
C VAL A 74 9.89 8.84 14.27
N ARG A 75 9.97 9.80 15.20
CA ARG A 75 10.82 9.69 16.38
C ARG A 75 10.44 8.48 17.25
N ASN A 76 9.16 8.28 17.52
CA ASN A 76 8.67 7.16 18.32
C ASN A 76 8.95 5.81 17.64
N THR A 77 8.62 5.68 16.35
CA THR A 77 8.89 4.45 15.59
C THR A 77 10.38 4.10 15.54
N PHE A 78 11.25 5.11 15.38
CA PHE A 78 12.69 4.91 15.39
C PHE A 78 13.19 4.46 16.77
N ARG A 79 12.79 5.17 17.85
CA ARG A 79 13.13 4.83 19.23
C ARG A 79 12.72 3.40 19.59
N ASP A 80 11.53 3.00 19.19
CA ASP A 80 10.95 1.69 19.50
C ASP A 80 11.39 0.59 18.50
N ARG A 81 12.31 0.92 17.57
CA ARG A 81 12.88 0.03 16.54
C ARG A 81 11.83 -0.56 15.58
N GLN A 82 10.74 0.16 15.36
CA GLN A 82 9.63 -0.19 14.47
C GLN A 82 9.85 0.40 13.06
N LEU A 83 11.00 0.10 12.44
CA LEU A 83 11.45 0.75 11.20
C LEU A 83 10.47 0.66 10.02
N GLY A 84 9.63 -0.39 9.96
CA GLY A 84 8.61 -0.54 8.92
C GLY A 84 7.59 0.60 8.92
N PHE A 85 7.27 1.16 10.09
CA PHE A 85 6.33 2.25 10.23
C PHE A 85 6.92 3.61 9.84
N ILE A 86 8.25 3.76 9.81
CA ILE A 86 8.87 4.98 9.24
C ILE A 86 8.47 5.11 7.77
N GLY A 87 8.45 3.99 7.03
CA GLY A 87 7.97 3.95 5.65
C GLY A 87 6.50 4.32 5.48
N ASP A 88 5.66 4.14 6.50
CA ASP A 88 4.26 4.57 6.48
C ASP A 88 4.11 6.09 6.42
N TYR A 89 5.02 6.84 7.05
CA TYR A 89 5.03 8.29 6.92
C TYR A 89 5.69 8.74 5.61
N TYR A 90 6.87 8.18 5.29
CA TYR A 90 7.63 8.59 4.11
C TYR A 90 6.92 8.27 2.79
N ARG A 91 6.09 7.22 2.71
CA ARG A 91 5.27 6.97 1.50
C ARG A 91 4.33 8.13 1.19
N LEU A 92 3.73 8.74 2.22
CA LEU A 92 2.85 9.90 2.09
C LEU A 92 3.66 11.14 1.74
N LYS A 93 4.73 11.41 2.50
CA LYS A 93 5.59 12.57 2.29
C LYS A 93 6.14 12.61 0.86
N ALA A 94 6.62 11.48 0.36
CA ALA A 94 7.15 11.34 -0.99
C ALA A 94 6.13 11.76 -2.06
N VAL A 95 4.94 11.14 -2.06
CA VAL A 95 3.92 11.44 -3.08
C VAL A 95 3.29 12.83 -2.87
N TYR A 96 3.28 13.35 -1.65
CA TYR A 96 2.82 14.71 -1.39
C TYR A 96 3.78 15.77 -1.95
N GLU A 97 5.07 15.67 -1.64
CA GLU A 97 6.07 16.67 -2.00
C GLU A 97 6.45 16.66 -3.48
N TYR A 98 6.48 15.47 -4.08
CA TYR A 98 6.99 15.27 -5.44
C TYR A 98 5.93 14.76 -6.42
N GLY A 99 4.73 14.40 -5.95
CA GLY A 99 3.80 13.61 -6.76
C GLY A 99 4.34 12.19 -6.98
N GLY A 100 3.82 11.48 -7.97
CA GLY A 100 4.35 10.18 -8.39
C GLY A 100 3.56 9.02 -7.83
N ILE A 101 4.16 7.84 -7.84
CA ILE A 101 3.55 6.59 -7.40
C ILE A 101 4.47 5.91 -6.40
N TYR A 102 3.99 5.72 -5.17
CA TYR A 102 4.65 4.89 -4.19
C TYR A 102 4.33 3.42 -4.41
N LEU A 103 5.34 2.55 -4.28
CA LEU A 103 5.23 1.09 -4.30
C LEU A 103 5.97 0.46 -3.11
N ASP A 104 5.31 -0.43 -2.38
CA ASP A 104 5.99 -1.33 -1.45
C ASP A 104 6.90 -2.31 -2.23
N THR A 105 8.03 -2.68 -1.63
CA THR A 105 9.06 -3.50 -2.30
C THR A 105 8.61 -4.91 -2.68
N ASP A 106 7.50 -5.40 -2.13
CA ASP A 106 6.88 -6.69 -2.43
C ASP A 106 5.70 -6.57 -3.43
N VAL A 107 5.62 -5.45 -4.15
CA VAL A 107 4.68 -5.26 -5.27
C VAL A 107 5.30 -5.74 -6.59
N LYS A 108 4.64 -6.69 -7.24
CA LYS A 108 4.93 -7.13 -8.62
C LYS A 108 4.07 -6.36 -9.61
N VAL A 109 4.71 -5.74 -10.60
CA VAL A 109 4.06 -4.98 -11.68
C VAL A 109 3.89 -5.85 -12.91
N TYR A 110 2.69 -5.81 -13.50
CA TYR A 110 2.34 -6.63 -14.68
C TYR A 110 2.08 -5.77 -15.93
N LYS A 111 1.79 -4.48 -15.78
CA LYS A 111 1.56 -3.55 -16.91
C LYS A 111 1.83 -2.10 -16.50
N SER A 112 2.06 -1.25 -17.50
CA SER A 112 2.28 0.20 -17.32
C SER A 112 1.13 0.86 -16.54
N PHE A 113 1.48 1.86 -15.73
CA PHE A 113 0.57 2.67 -14.93
C PHE A 113 0.13 3.96 -15.62
N ASP A 114 0.56 4.22 -16.86
CA ASP A 114 0.34 5.50 -17.55
C ASP A 114 -1.14 5.91 -17.63
N LYS A 115 -2.03 4.93 -17.81
CA LYS A 115 -3.49 5.15 -17.86
C LYS A 115 -4.09 5.69 -16.54
N LEU A 116 -3.33 5.62 -15.45
CA LEU A 116 -3.71 6.07 -14.12
C LEU A 116 -3.21 7.50 -13.83
N LEU A 117 -2.24 8.02 -14.60
CA LEU A 117 -1.58 9.30 -14.32
C LEU A 117 -2.47 10.53 -14.48
N LYS A 118 -3.64 10.37 -15.13
CA LYS A 118 -4.66 11.42 -15.28
C LYS A 118 -5.43 11.73 -14.00
N HIS A 119 -5.37 10.85 -13.00
CA HIS A 119 -6.09 11.03 -11.74
C HIS A 119 -5.35 12.00 -10.83
N LYS A 120 -6.06 12.72 -9.96
CA LYS A 120 -5.42 13.52 -8.89
C LYS A 120 -4.71 12.62 -7.87
N ALA A 121 -5.32 11.50 -7.55
CA ALA A 121 -4.71 10.43 -6.77
C ALA A 121 -5.42 9.11 -7.07
N PHE A 122 -4.73 7.99 -6.87
CA PHE A 122 -5.35 6.68 -6.95
C PHE A 122 -4.83 5.74 -5.85
N LEU A 123 -5.73 4.88 -5.41
CA LEU A 123 -5.51 3.83 -4.40
C LEU A 123 -6.21 2.54 -4.85
N ASN A 124 -6.03 1.48 -4.08
CA ASN A 124 -6.84 0.26 -4.19
C ASN A 124 -7.38 -0.19 -2.84
N PHE A 125 -8.40 -1.05 -2.86
CA PHE A 125 -8.75 -1.84 -1.70
C PHE A 125 -7.67 -2.92 -1.45
N ILE A 126 -7.38 -3.23 -0.18
CA ILE A 126 -6.64 -4.44 0.22
C ILE A 126 -7.62 -5.55 0.60
N PHE A 127 -8.67 -5.21 1.35
CA PHE A 127 -9.79 -6.08 1.70
C PHE A 127 -11.11 -5.45 1.25
N ASP A 128 -12.20 -6.22 1.27
CA ASP A 128 -13.52 -5.66 0.95
C ASP A 128 -13.93 -4.53 1.90
N CYS A 129 -13.32 -4.49 3.08
CA CYS A 129 -13.55 -3.49 4.12
C CYS A 129 -12.33 -2.64 4.47
N SER A 130 -11.26 -2.63 3.67
CA SER A 130 -10.08 -1.81 4.00
C SER A 130 -9.36 -1.32 2.76
N ILE A 131 -8.82 -0.12 2.86
CA ILE A 131 -8.02 0.56 1.85
C ILE A 131 -6.58 0.04 1.93
N GLY A 132 -5.98 -0.24 0.77
CA GLY A 132 -4.62 -0.67 0.60
C GLY A 132 -3.67 0.51 0.43
N THR A 133 -2.45 0.36 0.91
CA THR A 133 -1.43 1.43 0.97
C THR A 133 -0.12 1.04 0.30
N ALA A 134 -0.01 -0.17 -0.23
CA ALA A 134 1.17 -0.66 -0.94
C ALA A 134 1.37 0.00 -2.30
N ILE A 135 0.31 0.59 -2.87
CA ILE A 135 0.34 1.30 -4.14
C ILE A 135 -0.47 2.58 -4.00
N ILE A 136 0.20 3.73 -4.14
CA ILE A 136 -0.42 5.05 -3.97
C ILE A 136 0.09 5.96 -5.06
N GLY A 137 -0.79 6.40 -5.96
CA GLY A 137 -0.46 7.47 -6.90
C GLY A 137 -1.03 8.80 -6.44
N SER A 138 -0.28 9.89 -6.60
CA SER A 138 -0.79 11.23 -6.31
C SER A 138 -0.13 12.32 -7.14
N GLU A 139 -0.90 13.35 -7.44
CA GLU A 139 -0.35 14.63 -7.88
C GLU A 139 0.33 15.32 -6.70
N LYS A 140 1.35 16.14 -7.00
CA LYS A 140 2.04 16.93 -5.99
C LYS A 140 1.05 17.84 -5.26
N GLY A 141 1.14 17.86 -3.93
CA GLY A 141 0.34 18.75 -3.08
C GLY A 141 -1.12 18.32 -2.89
N ASN A 142 -1.48 17.08 -3.22
CA ASN A 142 -2.87 16.61 -3.11
C ASN A 142 -3.43 16.75 -1.65
N PRO A 143 -4.55 17.48 -1.44
CA PRO A 143 -5.12 17.70 -0.11
C PRO A 143 -5.53 16.42 0.65
N PHE A 144 -5.97 15.39 -0.06
CA PHE A 144 -6.31 14.10 0.55
C PHE A 144 -5.07 13.46 1.20
N ILE A 145 -3.92 13.51 0.53
CA ILE A 145 -2.65 13.00 1.08
C ILE A 145 -2.22 13.83 2.28
N ARG A 146 -2.30 15.17 2.21
CA ARG A 146 -1.98 16.07 3.31
C ARG A 146 -2.79 15.76 4.57
N GLY A 147 -4.09 15.52 4.43
CA GLY A 147 -4.94 15.24 5.58
C GLY A 147 -4.59 13.93 6.29
N ILE A 148 -4.14 12.90 5.57
CA ILE A 148 -3.63 11.67 6.19
C ILE A 148 -2.28 11.94 6.87
N MET A 149 -1.38 12.72 6.25
CA MET A 149 -0.14 13.14 6.90
C MET A 149 -0.40 13.91 8.20
N ASP A 150 -1.37 14.82 8.21
CA ASP A 150 -1.78 15.55 9.42
C ASP A 150 -2.30 14.60 10.51
N MET A 151 -2.87 13.46 10.13
CA MET A 151 -3.33 12.44 11.06
C MET A 151 -2.17 11.70 11.72
N TYR A 152 -1.09 11.44 10.98
CA TYR A 152 0.17 10.95 11.56
C TYR A 152 0.84 12.00 12.45
N ASP A 153 0.89 13.25 12.00
CA ASP A 153 1.52 14.35 12.76
C ASP A 153 0.80 14.60 14.11
N ARG A 154 -0.51 14.32 14.19
CA ARG A 154 -1.33 14.43 15.40
C ARG A 154 -1.47 13.13 16.20
N SER A 155 -0.72 12.08 15.82
CA SER A 155 -0.82 10.79 16.49
C SER A 155 0.06 10.71 17.74
N VAL A 156 -0.51 10.19 18.81
CA VAL A 156 0.19 9.83 20.05
C VAL A 156 0.08 8.33 20.24
N ILE A 157 1.22 7.64 20.16
CA ILE A 157 1.28 6.19 20.32
C ILE A 157 1.26 5.85 21.82
N LEU A 158 0.25 5.12 22.24
CA LEU A 158 0.11 4.59 23.59
C LEU A 158 0.64 3.15 23.65
N PRO A 159 1.15 2.70 24.81
CA PRO A 159 1.43 1.29 25.03
C PRO A 159 0.19 0.44 24.78
N VAL A 160 0.40 -0.80 24.33
CA VAL A 160 -0.69 -1.77 24.16
C VAL A 160 -1.30 -2.07 25.53
N ASP A 161 -2.55 -1.65 25.74
CA ASP A 161 -3.31 -2.04 26.92
C ASP A 161 -3.99 -3.38 26.66
N SER A 162 -3.52 -4.42 27.36
CA SER A 162 -4.10 -5.77 27.30
C SER A 162 -5.61 -5.82 27.56
N LYS A 163 -6.18 -4.80 28.23
CA LYS A 163 -7.61 -4.68 28.55
C LYS A 163 -8.44 -3.92 27.50
N ARG A 164 -7.81 -3.20 26.56
CA ARG A 164 -8.47 -2.40 25.50
C ARG A 164 -8.03 -2.84 24.10
N GLN A 165 -8.11 -4.14 23.82
CA GLN A 165 -7.72 -4.70 22.50
C GLN A 165 -8.70 -4.35 21.37
N ASP A 166 -9.89 -3.84 21.70
CA ASP A 166 -10.97 -3.54 20.76
C ASP A 166 -10.85 -2.17 20.10
N LYS A 167 -10.10 -1.23 20.69
CA LYS A 167 -9.94 0.15 20.17
C LYS A 167 -8.54 0.38 19.61
N VAL A 168 -8.48 0.64 18.30
CA VAL A 168 -7.22 1.02 17.62
C VAL A 168 -6.98 2.53 17.71
N PHE A 169 -8.03 3.32 17.52
CA PHE A 169 -7.99 4.78 17.45
C PHE A 169 -8.95 5.41 18.47
N GLU A 170 -8.49 6.47 19.13
CA GLU A 170 -9.30 7.29 20.05
C GLU A 170 -8.96 8.76 19.82
N TRP A 171 -9.95 9.58 19.46
CA TRP A 171 -9.76 11.04 19.32
C TRP A 171 -10.09 11.74 20.62
N LYS A 172 -9.19 12.61 21.08
CA LYS A 172 -9.44 13.51 22.21
C LYS A 172 -8.67 14.82 22.01
N ASP A 173 -9.37 15.94 22.09
CA ASP A 173 -8.79 17.29 21.98
C ASP A 173 -7.92 17.47 20.71
N ASP A 174 -8.44 17.04 19.56
CA ASP A 174 -7.75 17.02 18.24
C ASP A 174 -6.47 16.18 18.16
N ILE A 175 -6.20 15.35 19.17
CA ILE A 175 -5.12 14.37 19.18
C ILE A 175 -5.70 12.99 18.87
N LEU A 176 -5.01 12.26 17.99
CA LEU A 176 -5.31 10.86 17.70
C LEU A 176 -4.46 9.96 18.61
N TYR A 177 -5.07 9.35 19.61
CA TYR A 177 -4.44 8.33 20.42
C TYR A 177 -4.51 6.99 19.69
N VAL A 178 -3.37 6.31 19.59
CA VAL A 178 -3.24 5.04 18.87
C VAL A 178 -2.72 3.99 19.83
N HIS A 179 -3.49 2.93 20.03
CA HIS A 179 -3.11 1.86 20.95
C HIS A 179 -2.13 0.90 20.28
N GLY A 180 -0.84 1.07 20.55
CA GLY A 180 0.26 0.41 19.85
C GLY A 180 0.50 0.96 18.45
N TYR A 181 1.11 0.14 17.58
CA TYR A 181 1.38 0.50 16.20
C TYR A 181 0.32 -0.06 15.25
N ALA A 182 -0.60 0.80 14.81
CA ALA A 182 -1.59 0.45 13.80
C ALA A 182 -1.01 0.47 12.39
N THR A 183 -1.36 -0.50 11.55
CA THR A 183 -0.96 -0.51 10.13
C THR A 183 -1.48 0.73 9.40
N SER A 184 -0.70 1.26 8.44
CA SER A 184 -1.13 2.35 7.56
C SER A 184 -2.48 2.12 6.88
N ASN A 185 -2.83 0.89 6.51
CA ASN A 185 -4.15 0.58 5.96
C ASN A 185 -5.30 1.04 6.87
N TYR A 186 -5.11 1.01 8.19
CA TYR A 186 -6.11 1.46 9.15
C TYR A 186 -6.19 2.99 9.22
N TYR A 187 -5.05 3.69 9.19
CA TYR A 187 -5.03 5.15 9.11
C TYR A 187 -5.79 5.65 7.87
N TYR A 188 -5.51 5.07 6.70
CA TYR A 188 -6.16 5.45 5.46
C TYR A 188 -7.65 5.16 5.48
N THR A 189 -8.02 3.94 5.90
CA THR A 189 -9.44 3.55 5.96
C THR A 189 -10.22 4.44 6.92
N TYR A 190 -9.68 4.69 8.12
CA TYR A 190 -10.31 5.55 9.11
C TYR A 190 -10.47 6.99 8.58
N TYR A 191 -9.40 7.60 8.07
CA TYR A 191 -9.44 8.96 7.53
C TYR A 191 -10.48 9.09 6.42
N ILE A 192 -10.46 8.13 5.47
CA ILE A 192 -11.40 8.14 4.36
C ILE A 192 -12.85 8.04 4.86
N LEU A 193 -13.17 7.13 5.77
CA LEU A 193 -14.54 6.98 6.26
C LEU A 193 -15.03 8.22 7.03
N LYS A 194 -14.13 8.90 7.74
CA LYS A 194 -14.44 10.12 8.48
C LYS A 194 -14.67 11.33 7.57
N HIS A 195 -13.89 11.46 6.50
CA HIS A 195 -13.89 12.67 5.65
C HIS A 195 -14.62 12.52 4.31
N TYR A 196 -14.84 11.28 3.85
CA TYR A 196 -15.52 10.97 2.59
C TYR A 196 -16.71 10.04 2.85
N PRO A 197 -17.80 10.53 3.46
CA PRO A 197 -18.94 9.70 3.89
C PRO A 197 -19.67 9.00 2.74
N ALA A 198 -19.49 9.46 1.51
CA ALA A 198 -20.02 8.81 0.31
C ALA A 198 -19.26 7.53 -0.09
N LEU A 199 -18.06 7.29 0.45
CA LEU A 199 -17.27 6.11 0.12
C LEU A 199 -17.87 4.84 0.73
N MET A 200 -18.04 3.83 -0.11
CA MET A 200 -18.55 2.52 0.27
C MET A 200 -17.44 1.48 0.33
N LEU A 201 -17.33 0.78 1.46
CA LEU A 201 -16.43 -0.36 1.63
C LEU A 201 -17.00 -1.61 0.95
N ASN A 202 -16.85 -1.70 -0.37
CA ASN A 202 -17.47 -2.74 -1.19
C ASN A 202 -16.55 -3.32 -2.28
N ASN A 203 -15.27 -2.95 -2.30
CA ASN A 203 -14.30 -3.39 -3.33
C ASN A 203 -14.73 -3.08 -4.77
N LYS A 204 -15.46 -1.99 -5.00
CA LYS A 204 -15.79 -1.49 -6.34
C LYS A 204 -15.03 -0.20 -6.63
N PHE A 205 -14.83 0.06 -7.92
CA PHE A 205 -14.27 1.33 -8.36
C PHE A 205 -15.15 2.50 -7.91
N GLN A 206 -14.56 3.52 -7.32
CA GLN A 206 -15.24 4.73 -6.87
C GLN A 206 -14.36 5.94 -7.15
N ASP A 207 -14.99 7.05 -7.52
CA ASP A 207 -14.35 8.35 -7.73
C ASP A 207 -14.87 9.31 -6.66
N MET A 208 -13.95 9.79 -5.82
CA MET A 208 -14.24 10.70 -4.70
C MET A 208 -13.91 12.16 -5.03
N GLY A 209 -13.56 12.47 -6.28
CA GLY A 209 -13.16 13.80 -6.75
C GLY A 209 -11.72 14.18 -6.42
N ASP A 210 -11.22 13.82 -5.23
CA ASP A 210 -9.83 14.04 -4.82
C ASP A 210 -8.91 12.84 -5.09
N PHE A 211 -9.50 11.65 -5.10
CA PHE A 211 -8.85 10.40 -5.42
C PHE A 211 -9.86 9.42 -6.03
N VAL A 212 -9.33 8.44 -6.76
CA VAL A 212 -10.10 7.26 -7.16
C VAL A 212 -9.61 6.04 -6.40
N ILE A 213 -10.50 5.09 -6.13
CA ILE A 213 -10.13 3.81 -5.53
C ILE A 213 -10.52 2.66 -6.44
N TYR A 214 -9.58 1.74 -6.66
CA TYR A 214 -9.74 0.57 -7.51
C TYR A 214 -10.01 -0.72 -6.71
N PRO A 215 -10.71 -1.71 -7.31
CA PRO A 215 -10.82 -3.04 -6.73
C PRO A 215 -9.47 -3.70 -6.48
N LYS A 216 -9.35 -4.45 -5.38
CA LYS A 216 -8.14 -5.19 -4.98
C LYS A 216 -7.65 -6.17 -6.05
N GLU A 217 -8.53 -6.67 -6.92
CA GLU A 217 -8.16 -7.56 -8.01
C GLU A 217 -7.20 -6.91 -9.03
N LEU A 218 -7.20 -5.58 -9.14
CA LEU A 218 -6.34 -4.88 -10.10
C LEU A 218 -4.93 -4.59 -9.55
N PHE A 219 -4.73 -4.56 -8.24
CA PHE A 219 -3.49 -4.06 -7.63
C PHE A 219 -2.96 -4.92 -6.47
N GLU A 220 -3.82 -5.74 -5.85
CA GLU A 220 -3.49 -6.53 -4.66
C GLU A 220 -3.40 -8.03 -4.99
N ILE A 221 -4.49 -8.63 -5.50
CA ILE A 221 -4.63 -10.10 -5.57
C ILE A 221 -4.64 -10.69 -6.99
N GLY A 222 -4.68 -9.84 -8.02
CA GLY A 222 -4.74 -10.24 -9.41
C GLY A 222 -6.12 -10.68 -9.92
N THR A 223 -6.22 -10.87 -11.25
CA THR A 223 -7.43 -11.35 -11.95
C THR A 223 -7.16 -12.66 -12.67
N LEU A 224 -8.18 -13.51 -12.81
CA LEU A 224 -8.09 -14.74 -13.63
C LEU A 224 -7.85 -14.46 -15.12
N SER A 225 -8.21 -13.26 -15.57
CA SER A 225 -7.98 -12.81 -16.95
C SER A 225 -6.54 -12.35 -17.22
N GLY A 226 -5.71 -12.19 -16.18
CA GLY A 226 -4.39 -11.58 -16.30
C GLY A 226 -4.39 -10.05 -16.49
N ARG A 227 -5.56 -9.39 -16.57
CA ARG A 227 -5.68 -7.95 -16.84
C ARG A 227 -5.49 -7.04 -15.61
N HIS A 228 -4.65 -7.43 -14.65
CA HIS A 228 -4.34 -6.63 -13.46
C HIS A 228 -3.11 -5.73 -13.68
N TYR A 229 -2.97 -4.66 -12.88
CA TYR A 229 -1.83 -3.74 -12.87
C TYR A 229 -0.67 -4.30 -12.06
N ALA A 230 -0.98 -4.78 -10.87
CA ALA A 230 -0.01 -5.29 -9.94
C ALA A 230 -0.59 -6.39 -9.04
N ILE A 231 0.29 -7.08 -8.33
CA ILE A 231 -0.01 -7.98 -7.22
C ILE A 231 0.92 -7.62 -6.06
N HIS A 232 0.36 -7.48 -4.87
CA HIS A 232 1.11 -7.23 -3.63
C HIS A 232 1.32 -8.56 -2.90
N LEU A 233 2.59 -8.89 -2.58
CA LEU A 233 3.00 -10.16 -1.99
C LEU A 233 3.25 -10.04 -0.48
N ASN A 234 2.24 -9.57 0.27
CA ASN A 234 2.32 -9.16 1.67
C ASN A 234 3.13 -10.15 2.54
N ALA A 235 4.02 -9.60 3.38
CA ALA A 235 4.64 -10.18 4.58
C ALA A 235 4.79 -11.71 4.63
N GLY A 236 5.38 -12.29 3.57
CA GLY A 236 5.76 -13.71 3.51
C GLY A 236 5.21 -14.49 2.33
N GLU A 237 4.37 -13.92 1.46
CA GLU A 237 4.04 -14.58 0.18
C GLU A 237 5.22 -14.57 -0.81
N TRP A 238 6.15 -13.61 -0.66
CA TRP A 238 7.44 -13.62 -1.33
C TRP A 238 8.37 -14.73 -0.81
N ARG A 239 8.19 -15.16 0.45
CA ARG A 239 8.87 -16.34 0.99
C ARG A 239 8.17 -17.56 0.41
N THR A 240 8.60 -18.01 -0.76
CA THR A 240 8.38 -19.41 -1.14
C THR A 240 9.09 -20.27 -0.11
N LYS A 241 8.41 -20.63 0.99
CA LYS A 241 8.86 -21.74 1.83
C LYS A 241 8.90 -22.95 0.91
N GLU A 242 10.12 -23.46 0.68
CA GLU A 242 10.32 -24.85 0.34
C GLU A 242 9.81 -25.64 1.56
N ASP A 243 8.50 -25.93 1.55
CA ASP A 243 7.93 -26.90 2.45
C ASP A 243 8.35 -28.27 1.89
N ASP A 244 9.44 -28.83 2.40
CA ASP A 244 9.97 -30.15 2.05
C ASP A 244 9.10 -31.32 2.54
N SER A 245 7.85 -31.04 2.95
CA SER A 245 6.89 -32.10 3.23
C SER A 245 6.35 -32.68 1.92
N ASP A 246 6.49 -33.99 1.73
CA ASP A 246 5.96 -34.75 0.58
C ASP A 246 4.42 -34.88 0.67
N SER A 247 3.74 -33.74 0.64
CA SER A 247 2.28 -33.67 0.67
C SER A 247 1.72 -33.69 -0.76
N LEU A 248 0.54 -34.28 -0.95
CA LEU A 248 -0.19 -34.27 -2.21
C LEU A 248 -0.35 -32.84 -2.78
N LYS A 249 -0.47 -31.84 -1.90
CA LYS A 249 -0.49 -30.41 -2.24
C LYS A 249 0.82 -29.95 -2.90
N ASN A 250 1.97 -30.40 -2.41
CA ASN A 250 3.27 -30.04 -2.96
C ASN A 250 3.59 -30.74 -4.28
N ARG A 251 3.16 -31.99 -4.47
CA ARG A 251 3.28 -32.70 -5.77
C ARG A 251 2.45 -32.02 -6.87
N ILE A 252 1.22 -31.58 -6.54
CA ILE A 252 0.39 -30.78 -7.45
C ILE A 252 1.02 -29.40 -7.68
N LYS A 253 1.52 -28.73 -6.64
CA LYS A 253 2.21 -27.43 -6.77
C LYS A 253 3.44 -27.52 -7.68
N ASN A 254 4.25 -28.57 -7.55
CA ASN A 254 5.45 -28.78 -8.35
C ASN A 254 5.14 -29.18 -9.80
N SER A 255 4.09 -29.97 -10.03
CA SER A 255 3.60 -30.27 -11.39
C SER A 255 3.03 -29.02 -12.10
N LEU A 256 2.39 -28.12 -11.36
CA LEU A 256 1.85 -26.86 -11.88
C LEU A 256 2.90 -25.76 -12.11
N LYS A 257 4.04 -25.80 -11.41
CA LYS A 257 5.17 -24.88 -11.65
C LYS A 257 5.73 -24.96 -13.07
N GLY A 258 5.55 -26.10 -13.76
CA GLY A 258 5.95 -26.25 -15.16
C GLY A 258 5.11 -25.42 -16.15
N ASN A 259 3.98 -24.85 -15.70
CA ASN A 259 3.16 -23.95 -16.50
C ASN A 259 2.81 -22.70 -15.67
N GLU A 260 3.65 -21.67 -15.81
CA GLU A 260 3.57 -20.39 -15.11
C GLU A 260 2.16 -19.77 -15.18
N PHE A 261 1.50 -19.89 -16.34
CA PHE A 261 0.14 -19.38 -16.53
C PHE A 261 -0.92 -20.09 -15.68
N ILE A 262 -0.84 -21.43 -15.55
CA ILE A 262 -1.77 -22.18 -14.69
C ILE A 262 -1.45 -21.91 -13.22
N TYR A 263 -0.16 -21.86 -12.87
CA TYR A 263 0.29 -21.55 -11.53
C TYR A 263 -0.26 -20.21 -11.03
N ASP A 264 -0.14 -19.15 -11.84
CA ASP A 264 -0.63 -17.82 -11.48
C ASP A 264 -2.14 -17.78 -11.27
N LYS A 265 -2.92 -18.45 -12.13
CA LYS A 265 -4.37 -18.55 -11.95
C LYS A 265 -4.75 -19.26 -10.64
N VAL A 266 -4.03 -20.33 -10.30
CA VAL A 266 -4.23 -21.03 -9.03
C VAL A 266 -3.88 -20.12 -7.85
N GLN A 267 -2.78 -19.35 -7.92
CA GLN A 267 -2.43 -18.38 -6.88
C GLN A 267 -3.50 -17.31 -6.69
N VAL A 268 -4.07 -16.75 -7.78
CA VAL A 268 -5.18 -15.79 -7.71
C VAL A 268 -6.39 -16.40 -7.00
N LEU A 269 -6.77 -17.65 -7.29
CA LEU A 269 -7.87 -18.33 -6.60
C LEU A 269 -7.59 -18.55 -5.11
N VAL A 270 -6.36 -18.94 -4.76
CA VAL A 270 -5.92 -19.12 -3.37
C VAL A 270 -6.00 -17.80 -2.61
N ARG A 271 -5.49 -16.71 -3.19
CA ARG A 271 -5.57 -15.35 -2.61
C ARG A 271 -7.01 -14.92 -2.39
N LYS A 272 -7.88 -15.06 -3.39
CA LYS A 272 -9.31 -14.72 -3.26
C LYS A 272 -9.97 -15.43 -2.07
N ARG A 273 -9.71 -16.74 -1.89
CA ARG A 273 -10.23 -17.50 -0.75
C ARG A 273 -9.62 -17.06 0.58
N ARG A 274 -8.31 -16.81 0.62
CA ARG A 274 -7.61 -16.31 1.81
C ARG A 274 -8.16 -14.96 2.26
N TYR A 275 -8.22 -13.99 1.35
CA TYR A 275 -8.69 -12.63 1.64
C TYR A 275 -10.15 -12.60 2.09
N LYS A 276 -11.03 -13.40 1.48
CA LYS A 276 -12.42 -13.54 1.94
C LYS A 276 -12.52 -14.03 3.40
N ARG A 277 -11.64 -14.93 3.82
CA ARG A 277 -11.60 -15.42 5.22
C ARG A 277 -11.07 -14.36 6.17
N LEU A 278 -9.97 -13.68 5.80
CA LEU A 278 -9.33 -12.65 6.62
C LEU A 278 -10.20 -11.40 6.80
N ASN A 279 -11.07 -11.10 5.83
CA ASN A 279 -11.94 -9.93 5.84
C ASN A 279 -12.75 -9.77 7.15
N LYS A 280 -13.14 -10.87 7.80
CA LYS A 280 -13.90 -10.84 9.06
C LYS A 280 -13.10 -10.33 10.27
N GLY A 281 -11.77 -10.42 10.22
CA GLY A 281 -10.88 -9.99 11.31
C GLY A 281 -10.36 -8.56 11.14
N ILE A 282 -10.82 -7.85 10.11
CA ILE A 282 -10.44 -6.45 9.87
C ILE A 282 -11.36 -5.53 10.69
N PRO A 283 -10.84 -4.52 11.40
CA PRO A 283 -11.63 -3.66 12.30
C PRO A 283 -12.88 -3.05 11.62
N PHE A 284 -12.77 -2.66 10.36
CA PHE A 284 -13.86 -2.02 9.61
C PHE A 284 -14.89 -2.99 9.01
N TYR A 285 -14.83 -4.29 9.32
CA TYR A 285 -15.76 -5.29 8.78
C TYR A 285 -17.22 -5.01 9.14
N ALA A 286 -17.47 -4.66 10.41
CA ALA A 286 -18.82 -4.32 10.89
C ALA A 286 -19.36 -3.06 10.18
N TYR A 287 -18.51 -2.06 9.98
CA TYR A 287 -18.87 -0.83 9.26
C TYR A 287 -19.23 -1.13 7.80
N SER A 288 -18.40 -1.90 7.09
CA SER A 288 -18.67 -2.33 5.71
C SER A 288 -19.99 -3.10 5.57
N HIS A 289 -20.34 -3.92 6.57
CA HIS A 289 -21.61 -4.63 6.59
C HIS A 289 -22.79 -3.70 6.82
N ALA A 290 -22.69 -2.78 7.78
CA ALA A 290 -23.73 -1.80 8.04
C ALA A 290 -24.01 -0.94 6.79
N GLN A 291 -22.97 -0.50 6.08
CA GLN A 291 -23.08 0.19 4.79
C GLN A 291 -23.85 -0.64 3.75
N LYS A 292 -23.50 -1.92 3.59
CA LYS A 292 -24.13 -2.82 2.59
C LYS A 292 -25.61 -3.06 2.87
N GLU A 293 -26.00 -3.10 4.13
CA GLU A 293 -27.36 -3.40 4.55
C GLU A 293 -28.21 -2.14 4.82
N GLY A 294 -27.63 -0.94 4.68
CA GLY A 294 -28.32 0.31 5.00
C GLY A 294 -28.67 0.45 6.48
N ARG A 295 -27.90 -0.19 7.36
CA ARG A 295 -28.07 -0.09 8.83
C ARG A 295 -27.36 1.15 9.37
N GLN A 296 -27.68 1.51 10.62
CA GLN A 296 -26.91 2.49 11.37
C GLN A 296 -25.43 2.08 11.41
N LEU A 297 -24.56 3.03 11.06
CA LEU A 297 -23.12 2.81 11.02
C LEU A 297 -22.58 2.71 12.45
N PRO A 298 -21.71 1.73 12.75
CA PRO A 298 -21.03 1.68 14.04
C PRO A 298 -20.08 2.88 14.17
N GLU A 299 -19.72 3.20 15.41
CA GLU A 299 -18.63 4.14 15.68
C GLU A 299 -17.33 3.65 15.01
N LEU A 300 -16.57 4.59 14.43
CA LEU A 300 -15.32 4.32 13.74
C LEU A 300 -14.15 4.08 14.68
#